data_AF-A0A2G2L250-F1
#
_entry.id   AF-A0A2G2L250-F1
#
_cell.length_a   1.000
_cell.length_b   1.000
_cell.length_c   1.000
_cell.angle_alpha   90.00
_cell.angle_beta   90.00
_cell.angle_gamma   90.00
#
_symmetry.space_group_name_H-M   'P 1'
#
loop_
_entity.id
_entity.type
_entity.pdbx_description
1 polymer ?
#
loop_
_entity_poly.entity_id
_entity_poly.type
_entity_poly.pdbx_seq_one_letter_code
_entity_poly.pdbx_strand_id
1 'polypeptide(L)' 'MQVISAINETVFPSIVSSWYWTSSPASINSGRVWGIDFSDGKDGSGNESVSLYIRLVRGGQ' A
#
# COMPACT_ATOMS: atom_id res chain seq x y z
N MET A 1 -7.55 19.60 -10.86
CA MET A 1 -6.87 18.53 -11.63
C MET A 1 -7.30 17.22 -11.01
N GLN A 2 -7.95 16.34 -11.76
CA GLN A 2 -8.36 15.04 -11.24
C GLN A 2 -7.12 14.14 -11.21
N VAL A 3 -6.72 13.70 -10.02
CA VAL A 3 -5.71 12.64 -9.86
C VAL A 3 -6.41 11.34 -10.22
N ILE A 4 -5.88 10.59 -11.18
CA ILE A 4 -6.43 9.29 -11.55
C ILE A 4 -5.94 8.31 -10.50
N SER A 5 -6.80 8.00 -9.52
CA SER A 5 -6.48 7.01 -8.48
C SER A 5 -6.20 5.67 -9.15
N ALA A 6 -5.13 4.97 -8.74
CA ALA A 6 -4.81 3.65 -9.27
C ALA A 6 -5.78 2.57 -8.77
N ILE A 7 -6.73 2.94 -7.90
CA ILE A 7 -7.68 2.02 -7.28
C ILE A 7 -9.13 2.41 -7.56
N ASN A 8 -9.95 1.38 -7.77
CA ASN A 8 -11.39 1.54 -7.93
C ASN A 8 -12.08 1.71 -6.55
N GLU A 9 -12.43 2.94 -6.22
CA GLU A 9 -13.10 3.30 -4.96
C GLU A 9 -14.52 2.72 -4.82
N THR A 10 -15.19 2.38 -5.93
CA THR A 10 -16.51 1.72 -5.87
C THR A 10 -16.41 0.28 -5.36
N VAL A 11 -15.29 -0.40 -5.65
CA VAL A 11 -15.01 -1.75 -5.15
C VAL A 11 -14.36 -1.68 -3.76
N PHE A 12 -13.55 -0.66 -3.53
CA PHE A 12 -12.76 -0.48 -2.31
C PHE A 12 -13.06 0.86 -1.64
N PRO A 13 -14.25 1.01 -1.03
CA PRO A 13 -14.64 2.27 -0.40
C PRO A 13 -13.70 2.64 0.76
N SER A 14 -13.59 3.94 1.02
CA SER A 14 -12.82 4.51 2.13
C SER A 14 -11.31 4.23 2.07
N ILE A 15 -10.74 4.16 0.86
CA ILE A 15 -9.29 4.14 0.69
C ILE A 15 -8.73 5.55 0.53
N VAL A 16 -7.52 5.77 1.01
CA VAL A 16 -6.79 7.02 0.82
C VAL A 16 -5.87 6.84 -0.38
N SER A 17 -5.81 7.79 -1.31
CA SER A 17 -4.78 7.82 -2.36
C SER A 17 -3.43 8.16 -1.71
N SER A 18 -2.74 7.13 -1.21
CA SER A 18 -1.46 7.23 -0.52
C SER A 18 -0.76 5.87 -0.50
N TRP A 19 0.38 5.79 0.18
CA TRP A 19 1.16 4.58 0.34
C TRP A 19 0.59 3.64 1.40
N TYR A 20 0.57 2.36 1.06
CA TYR A 20 0.18 1.27 1.95
C TYR A 20 1.29 0.26 2.08
N TRP A 21 1.52 -0.24 3.31
CA TRP A 21 2.42 -1.37 3.52
C TRP A 21 1.79 -2.68 3.03
N THR A 22 2.64 -3.52 2.44
CA THR A 22 2.35 -4.93 2.18
C THR A 22 2.92 -5.80 3.30
N SER A 23 2.49 -7.05 3.41
CA SER A 23 3.12 -8.03 4.30
C SER A 23 4.42 -8.62 3.72
N SER A 24 4.88 -8.14 2.56
CA SER A 24 6.05 -8.69 1.86
C SER A 24 7.32 -7.97 2.27
N PRO A 25 8.31 -8.65 2.89
CA PRO A 25 9.61 -8.06 3.16
C PRO A 25 10.32 -7.74 1.84
N ALA A 26 10.90 -6.54 1.74
CA ALA A 26 11.75 -6.18 0.61
C ALA A 26 13.17 -6.72 0.78
N SER A 27 13.64 -6.84 2.02
CA SER A 27 14.86 -7.54 2.37
C SER A 27 14.80 -7.97 3.83
N ILE A 28 15.08 -9.24 4.08
CA ILE A 28 14.85 -9.94 5.35
C ILE A 28 15.64 -9.33 6.50
N ASN A 29 16.87 -8.86 6.24
CA ASN A 29 17.78 -8.40 7.30
C ASN A 29 17.90 -6.87 7.39
N SER A 30 17.22 -6.12 6.54
CA SER A 30 17.38 -4.65 6.49
C SER A 30 16.23 -3.87 7.15
N GLY A 31 15.21 -4.56 7.68
CA GLY A 31 13.98 -3.90 8.16
C GLY A 31 13.28 -3.12 7.05
N ARG A 32 13.34 -3.60 5.81
CA ARG A 32 12.71 -2.96 4.64
C ARG A 32 11.53 -3.77 4.17
N VAL A 33 10.42 -3.09 3.92
CA VAL A 33 9.14 -3.69 3.51
C VAL A 33 8.69 -3.04 2.21
N TRP A 34 7.98 -3.80 1.36
CA TRP A 34 7.37 -3.26 0.15
C TRP A 34 6.07 -2.52 0.47
N GLY A 35 5.88 -1.38 -0.17
CA GLY A 35 4.63 -0.63 -0.19
C GLY A 35 4.14 -0.35 -1.61
N ILE A 36 2.87 0.01 -1.72
CA ILE A 36 2.23 0.42 -2.97
C ILE A 36 1.56 1.79 -2.76
N ASP A 37 1.79 2.72 -3.67
CA ASP A 37 1.10 4.00 -3.76
C ASP A 37 -0.21 3.84 -4.55
N PHE A 38 -1.36 3.97 -3.90
CA PHE A 38 -2.64 3.92 -4.60
C PHE A 38 -2.99 5.23 -5.32
N SER A 39 -2.17 6.26 -5.23
CA SER A 39 -2.35 7.51 -5.98
C SER A 39 -2.02 7.32 -7.46
N ASP A 40 -1.01 6.51 -7.78
CA ASP A 40 -0.52 6.32 -9.15
C ASP A 40 -0.05 4.90 -9.49
N GLY A 41 -0.14 3.96 -8.55
CA GLY A 41 0.13 2.54 -8.75
C GLY A 41 1.60 2.15 -8.63
N LYS A 42 2.49 3.05 -8.19
CA LYS A 42 3.90 2.73 -8.00
C LYS A 42 4.12 1.82 -6.81
N ASP A 43 5.15 0.99 -6.90
CA ASP A 43 5.70 0.24 -5.77
C ASP A 43 7.05 0.81 -5.33
N GLY A 44 7.44 0.48 -4.09
CA GLY A 44 8.69 0.93 -3.51
C GLY A 44 8.97 0.26 -2.18
N SER A 45 10.24 0.29 -1.77
CA SER A 45 10.67 -0.29 -0.49
C SER A 45 11.19 0.80 0.45
N GLY A 46 10.75 0.76 1.70
CA GLY A 46 11.13 1.70 2.75
C GLY A 46 11.38 1.01 4.08
N ASN A 47 11.86 1.77 5.08
CA ASN A 47 12.08 1.26 6.43
C ASN A 47 10.72 0.98 7.10
N GLU A 48 10.57 -0.18 7.72
CA GLU A 48 9.35 -0.62 8.40
C GLU A 48 8.91 0.30 9.56
N SER A 49 9.84 1.12 10.07
CA SER A 49 9.57 2.13 11.10
C SER A 49 8.80 3.34 10.58
N VAL A 50 8.65 3.49 9.25
CA VAL A 50 7.88 4.58 8.65
C VAL A 50 6.39 4.25 8.72
N SER A 51 5.60 5.19 9.26
CA SER A 51 4.15 5.06 9.34
C SER A 51 3.49 5.23 7.98
N LEU A 52 3.00 4.14 7.40
CA LEU A 52 2.14 4.12 6.21
C LEU A 52 0.80 3.46 6.55
N TYR A 53 -0.18 3.59 5.66
CA TYR A 53 -1.48 2.95 5.85
C TYR A 53 -1.37 1.43 5.73
N ILE A 54 -2.28 0.72 6.39
CA ILE A 54 -2.45 -0.73 6.22
C ILE A 54 -3.88 -1.05 5.83
N ARG A 55 -4.06 -2.15 5.12
CA ARG A 55 -5.37 -2.70 4.81
C ARG A 55 -5.39 -4.16 5.21
N LEU A 56 -6.31 -4.51 6.11
CA LEU A 56 -6.57 -5.90 6.46
C LEU A 56 -7.36 -6.55 5.32
N VAL A 57 -6.84 -7.64 4.80
CA VAL A 57 -7.53 -8.49 3.82
C VAL A 57 -8.13 -9.69 4.53
N ARG A 58 -9.37 -10.02 4.19
CA ARG A 58 -10.04 -11.22 4.70
C ARG A 58 -9.64 -12.38 3.80
N GLY A 59 -9.12 -13.47 4.37
CA GLY A 59 -8.94 -14.70 3.62
C GLY A 59 -10.32 -15.24 3.27
N GLY A 60 -10.73 -15.14 2.01
CA GLY A 60 -11.98 -15.72 1.54
C GLY A 60 -11.96 -17.23 1.77
N GLN A 61 -13.02 -17.76 2.37
CA GLN A 61 -13.29 -19.18 2.51
C GLN A 61 -14.69 -19.46 1.98
#